data_AF-A0A258JPR5-F1
#
_entry.id   AF-A0A258JPR5-F1
#
_cell.length_a   1.000
_cell.length_b   1.000
_cell.length_c   1.000
_cell.angle_alpha   90.00
_cell.angle_beta   90.00
_cell.angle_gamma   90.00
#
_symmetry.space_group_name_H-M   'P 1'
#
loop_
_entity.id
_entity.type
_entity.pdbx_description
1 polymer ?
#
loop_
_entity_poly.entity_id
_entity_poly.type
_entity_poly.pdbx_seq_one_letter_code
_entity_poly.pdbx_strand_id
1 'polypeptide(L)'
;VEALRAQAASAVSQMRNFGAGFITGTPEDMAGFAGAALGDIMVWGDIRDASREGWKLARGEDPDEILLGLSVAGLALTAGTYATLGGGAPARAGVSLLKVARRGGRLSAGLLAGLTRSVRETIDFAALRRAPAAVAALGGAALKSVVRAERLRDLGRMLGDVGTLEAKAGTRATLEGLRLAEGAGDTRRLARLAEAKGPQTLALLKSLGRGAFAITGAVLGLLWWGVGALVWLVGAIATFNALCVALVRPLWRRSRGRRRPSVQRPTPRAIHSV
;
A
#
# COMPACT_ATOMS: atom_id res chain seq x y z
N VAL A 1 28.79 0.05 -35.63
CA VAL A 1 29.14 -1.13 -34.78
C VAL A 1 30.48 -0.93 -34.07
N GLU A 2 31.49 -0.35 -34.72
CA GLU A 2 32.80 -0.05 -34.10
C GLU A 2 32.73 0.98 -32.96
N ALA A 3 31.92 2.04 -33.08
CA ALA A 3 31.76 3.04 -32.01
C ALA A 3 31.18 2.46 -30.70
N LEU A 4 30.26 1.48 -30.79
CA LEU A 4 29.71 0.76 -29.64
C LEU A 4 30.73 -0.19 -29.00
N ARG A 5 31.59 -0.81 -29.82
CA ARG A 5 32.69 -1.67 -29.33
C ARG A 5 33.82 -0.85 -28.71
N ALA A 6 34.11 0.33 -29.27
CA ALA A 6 35.08 1.28 -28.72
C ALA A 6 34.61 1.87 -27.38
N GLN A 7 33.33 2.18 -27.23
CA GLN A 7 32.76 2.63 -25.95
C GLN A 7 32.67 1.51 -24.91
N ALA A 8 32.35 0.27 -25.32
CA ALA A 8 32.38 -0.87 -24.40
C ALA A 8 33.82 -1.19 -23.96
N ALA A 9 34.80 -1.09 -24.87
CA ALA A 9 36.21 -1.24 -24.55
C ALA A 9 36.73 -0.08 -23.66
N SER A 10 36.25 1.15 -23.87
CA SER A 10 36.60 2.29 -23.00
C SER A 10 35.94 2.19 -21.63
N ALA A 11 34.72 1.66 -21.54
CA ALA A 11 34.04 1.43 -20.27
C ALA A 11 34.73 0.33 -19.45
N VAL A 12 35.19 -0.74 -20.10
CA VAL A 12 35.97 -1.82 -19.46
C VAL A 12 37.37 -1.33 -19.07
N SER A 13 38.02 -0.51 -19.89
CA SER A 13 39.33 0.07 -19.54
C SER A 13 39.20 1.10 -18.41
N GLN A 14 38.15 1.92 -18.40
CA GLN A 14 37.82 2.84 -17.30
C GLN A 14 37.52 2.07 -16.01
N MET A 15 36.80 0.95 -16.06
CA MET A 15 36.56 0.10 -14.88
C MET A 15 37.84 -0.54 -14.34
N ARG A 16 38.72 -1.00 -15.23
CA ARG A 16 40.02 -1.61 -14.85
C ARG A 16 40.97 -0.57 -14.29
N ASN A 17 40.96 0.63 -14.86
CA ASN A 17 41.74 1.77 -14.38
C ASN A 17 41.17 2.34 -13.08
N PHE A 18 39.85 2.33 -12.88
CA PHE A 18 39.19 2.71 -11.62
C PHE A 18 39.50 1.73 -10.48
N GLY A 19 39.54 0.42 -10.76
CA GLY A 19 39.99 -0.58 -9.81
C GLY A 19 41.46 -0.44 -9.42
N ALA A 20 42.31 0.01 -10.35
CA ALA A 20 43.70 0.35 -10.07
C ALA A 20 43.82 1.69 -9.30
N GLY A 21 43.03 2.70 -9.67
CA GLY A 21 42.96 4.05 -9.08
C GLY A 21 42.46 4.07 -7.64
N PHE A 22 41.54 3.16 -7.28
CA PHE A 22 41.10 2.96 -5.90
C PHE A 22 42.22 2.47 -4.97
N ILE A 23 43.23 1.80 -5.52
CA ILE A 23 44.41 1.31 -4.80
C ILE A 23 45.54 2.36 -4.83
N THR A 24 45.65 3.16 -5.90
CA THR A 24 46.75 4.11 -6.10
C THR A 24 46.45 5.56 -5.69
N GLY A 25 45.19 5.94 -5.47
CA GLY A 25 44.79 7.22 -4.88
C GLY A 25 45.09 8.47 -5.70
N THR A 26 44.91 8.43 -7.02
CA THR A 26 45.22 9.57 -7.91
C THR A 26 44.09 10.63 -7.96
N PRO A 27 44.42 11.94 -8.03
CA PRO A 27 43.43 13.03 -7.98
C PRO A 27 42.50 13.12 -9.20
N GLU A 28 42.94 12.64 -10.36
CA GLU A 28 42.20 12.72 -11.63
C GLU A 28 40.95 11.82 -11.63
N ASP A 29 41.02 10.67 -10.93
CA ASP A 29 39.90 9.74 -10.75
C ASP A 29 38.88 10.25 -9.72
N MET A 30 39.26 11.16 -8.82
CA MET A 30 38.34 11.76 -7.84
C MET A 30 37.38 12.78 -8.47
N ALA A 31 37.83 13.49 -9.51
CA ALA A 31 36.96 14.37 -10.30
C ALA A 31 35.98 13.55 -11.17
N GLY A 32 36.44 12.41 -11.73
CA GLY A 32 35.60 11.42 -12.40
C GLY A 32 34.59 10.75 -11.44
N PHE A 33 35.01 10.47 -10.21
CA PHE A 33 34.19 9.94 -9.12
C PHE A 33 33.10 10.93 -8.71
N ALA A 34 33.35 12.24 -8.68
CA ALA A 34 32.32 13.24 -8.37
C ALA A 34 31.25 13.37 -9.48
N GLY A 35 31.64 13.23 -10.75
CA GLY A 35 30.71 13.20 -11.88
C GLY A 35 29.91 11.90 -11.99
N ALA A 36 30.53 10.76 -11.66
CA ALA A 36 29.91 9.45 -11.64
C ALA A 36 29.05 9.21 -10.38
N ALA A 37 29.43 9.76 -9.22
CA ALA A 37 28.73 9.64 -7.93
C ALA A 37 27.26 10.07 -7.94
N LEU A 38 26.89 11.03 -8.80
CA LEU A 38 25.49 11.45 -8.97
C LEU A 38 24.63 10.36 -9.66
N GLY A 39 25.23 9.47 -10.46
CA GLY A 39 24.60 8.26 -11.01
C GLY A 39 24.91 6.98 -10.23
N ASP A 40 26.04 6.93 -9.55
CA ASP A 40 26.61 5.70 -9.00
C ASP A 40 26.01 5.26 -7.68
N ILE A 41 25.40 6.12 -6.85
CA ILE A 41 24.83 5.63 -5.58
C ILE A 41 23.73 4.58 -5.81
N MET A 42 22.91 4.73 -6.86
CA MET A 42 21.86 3.75 -7.19
C MET A 42 22.33 2.65 -8.13
N VAL A 43 23.16 2.97 -9.13
CA VAL A 43 23.71 1.94 -10.03
C VAL A 43 24.62 0.99 -9.26
N TRP A 44 25.46 1.50 -8.34
CA TRP A 44 26.27 0.67 -7.44
C TRP A 44 25.40 -0.23 -6.55
N GLY A 45 24.26 0.28 -6.08
CA GLY A 45 23.30 -0.51 -5.32
C GLY A 45 22.78 -1.71 -6.12
N ASP A 46 22.38 -1.49 -7.37
CA ASP A 46 21.94 -2.54 -8.28
C ASP A 46 23.07 -3.53 -8.60
N ILE A 47 24.28 -3.06 -8.89
CA ILE A 47 25.44 -3.92 -9.17
C ILE A 47 25.78 -4.78 -7.95
N ARG A 48 25.86 -4.19 -6.76
CA ARG A 48 26.22 -4.88 -5.51
C ARG A 48 25.18 -5.92 -5.13
N ASP A 49 23.90 -5.59 -5.26
CA ASP A 49 22.83 -6.54 -4.94
C ASP A 49 22.76 -7.66 -5.97
N ALA A 50 22.91 -7.34 -7.26
CA ALA A 50 22.94 -8.33 -8.33
C ALA A 50 24.16 -9.24 -8.24
N SER A 51 25.34 -8.71 -7.88
CA SER A 51 26.54 -9.52 -7.69
C SER A 51 26.44 -10.41 -6.46
N ARG A 52 25.98 -9.86 -5.32
CA ARG A 52 25.80 -10.63 -4.09
C ARG A 52 24.81 -11.76 -4.26
N GLU A 53 23.60 -11.47 -4.74
CA GLU A 53 22.55 -12.48 -4.91
C GLU A 53 22.80 -13.38 -6.14
N GLY A 54 23.41 -12.84 -7.20
CA GLY A 54 23.84 -13.64 -8.35
C GLY A 54 24.94 -14.64 -8.01
N TRP A 55 25.84 -14.31 -7.08
CA TRP A 55 26.86 -15.23 -6.59
C TRP A 55 26.28 -16.37 -5.75
N LYS A 56 25.21 -16.11 -4.98
CA LYS A 56 24.44 -17.18 -4.32
C LYS A 56 23.80 -18.11 -5.34
N LEU A 57 23.15 -17.54 -6.36
CA LEU A 57 22.56 -18.31 -7.46
C LEU A 57 23.60 -19.18 -8.18
N ALA A 58 24.81 -18.65 -8.40
CA ALA A 58 25.92 -19.37 -9.04
C ALA A 58 26.42 -20.55 -8.21
N ARG A 59 26.41 -20.42 -6.87
CA ARG A 59 26.79 -21.49 -5.92
C ARG A 59 25.66 -22.48 -5.65
N GLY A 60 24.49 -22.30 -6.27
CA GLY A 60 23.32 -23.13 -6.03
C GLY A 60 22.65 -22.89 -4.68
N GLU A 61 22.99 -21.80 -4.00
CA GLU A 61 22.30 -21.31 -2.81
C GLU A 61 20.98 -20.62 -3.24
N ASP A 62 20.02 -20.47 -2.31
CA ASP A 62 18.78 -19.75 -2.57
C ASP A 62 18.99 -18.21 -2.51
N PRO A 63 18.97 -17.50 -3.66
CA PRO A 63 19.06 -16.05 -3.66
C PRO A 63 17.73 -15.41 -3.28
N ASP A 64 17.75 -14.15 -2.80
CA ASP A 64 16.53 -13.34 -2.82
C ASP A 64 16.22 -12.96 -4.28
N GLU A 65 15.38 -13.75 -4.94
CA GLU A 65 15.02 -13.57 -6.34
C GLU A 65 14.40 -12.20 -6.63
N ILE A 66 13.69 -11.61 -5.67
CA ILE A 66 13.08 -10.29 -5.82
C ILE A 66 14.18 -9.23 -5.83
N LEU A 67 15.13 -9.32 -4.90
CA LEU A 67 16.24 -8.38 -4.84
C LEU A 67 17.16 -8.51 -6.05
N LEU A 68 17.51 -9.73 -6.45
CA LEU A 68 18.28 -10.01 -7.66
C LEU A 68 17.54 -9.47 -8.89
N GLY A 69 16.26 -9.78 -9.00
CA GLY A 69 15.46 -9.40 -10.14
C GLY A 69 15.24 -7.89 -10.26
N LEU A 70 14.90 -7.20 -9.17
CA LEU A 70 14.82 -5.74 -9.14
C LEU A 70 16.16 -5.09 -9.51
N SER A 71 17.28 -5.68 -9.10
CA SER A 71 18.62 -5.17 -9.44
C SER A 71 18.92 -5.32 -10.92
N VAL A 72 18.66 -6.49 -11.51
CA VAL A 72 18.84 -6.74 -12.95
C VAL A 72 17.89 -5.85 -13.77
N ALA A 73 16.64 -5.69 -13.33
CA ALA A 73 15.70 -4.75 -13.95
C ALA A 73 16.17 -3.30 -13.83
N GLY A 74 16.71 -2.89 -12.68
CA GLY A 74 17.30 -1.57 -12.46
C GLY A 74 18.49 -1.28 -13.37
N LEU A 75 19.38 -2.26 -13.57
CA LEU A 75 20.48 -2.18 -14.54
C LEU A 75 19.98 -2.09 -15.99
N ALA A 76 18.96 -2.89 -16.35
CA ALA A 76 18.37 -2.84 -17.68
C ALA A 76 17.66 -1.51 -17.96
N LEU A 77 16.91 -0.98 -16.99
CA LEU A 77 16.29 0.34 -17.05
C LEU A 77 17.35 1.43 -17.10
N THR A 78 18.45 1.26 -16.38
CA THR A 78 19.57 2.19 -16.40
C THR A 78 20.19 2.26 -17.79
N ALA A 79 20.57 1.12 -18.37
CA ALA A 79 21.08 1.02 -19.72
C ALA A 79 20.10 1.59 -20.76
N GLY A 80 18.80 1.27 -20.62
CA GLY A 80 17.75 1.79 -21.49
C GLY A 80 17.59 3.31 -21.41
N THR A 81 17.65 3.89 -20.20
CA THR A 81 17.47 5.33 -20.01
C THR A 81 18.61 6.15 -20.62
N TYR A 82 19.85 5.62 -20.59
CA TYR A 82 20.98 6.23 -21.31
C TYR A 82 20.79 6.15 -22.83
N ALA A 83 20.21 5.05 -23.33
CA ALA A 83 19.87 4.92 -24.75
C ALA A 83 18.70 5.81 -25.18
N THR A 84 17.76 6.13 -24.27
CA THR A 84 16.56 6.93 -24.57
C THR A 84 16.62 8.37 -24.03
N LEU A 85 17.82 8.90 -23.74
CA LEU A 85 18.04 10.29 -23.31
C LEU A 85 17.14 10.74 -22.14
N GLY A 86 16.99 9.91 -21.09
CA GLY A 86 16.39 10.36 -19.83
C GLY A 86 14.91 10.01 -19.58
N GLY A 87 14.21 9.40 -20.54
CA GLY A 87 12.78 9.03 -20.39
C GLY A 87 12.42 8.04 -19.26
N GLY A 88 13.41 7.43 -18.57
CA GLY A 88 13.22 6.40 -17.55
C GLY A 88 13.49 6.82 -16.10
N ALA A 89 13.70 8.11 -15.82
CA ALA A 89 14.09 8.60 -14.48
C ALA A 89 13.13 8.19 -13.33
N PRO A 90 11.79 8.26 -13.47
CA PRO A 90 10.88 7.84 -12.41
C PRO A 90 10.98 6.34 -12.11
N ALA A 91 11.18 5.51 -13.13
CA ALA A 91 11.27 4.07 -12.95
C ALA A 91 12.49 3.66 -12.11
N ARG A 92 13.63 4.35 -12.27
CA ARG A 92 14.85 4.10 -11.47
C ARG A 92 14.63 4.40 -9.98
N ALA A 93 13.96 5.51 -9.67
CA ALA A 93 13.59 5.87 -8.30
C ALA A 93 12.65 4.81 -7.69
N GLY A 94 11.67 4.36 -8.48
CA GLY A 94 10.76 3.28 -8.09
C GLY A 94 11.45 1.96 -7.74
N VAL A 95 12.48 1.53 -8.50
CA VAL A 95 13.27 0.32 -8.18
C VAL A 95 13.90 0.43 -6.80
N SER A 96 14.56 1.55 -6.55
CA SER A 96 15.29 1.80 -5.32
C SER A 96 14.35 1.80 -4.11
N LEU A 97 13.21 2.47 -4.23
CA LEU A 97 12.19 2.45 -3.20
C LEU A 97 11.59 1.07 -2.96
N LEU A 98 11.32 0.30 -4.01
CA LEU A 98 10.80 -1.06 -3.86
C LEU A 98 11.80 -1.96 -3.13
N LYS A 99 13.10 -1.80 -3.40
CA LYS A 99 14.15 -2.51 -2.64
C LYS A 99 14.15 -2.12 -1.17
N VAL A 100 14.03 -0.83 -0.85
CA VAL A 100 13.94 -0.34 0.53
C VAL A 100 12.67 -0.87 1.21
N ALA A 101 11.52 -0.81 0.53
CA ALA A 101 10.25 -1.31 1.04
C ALA A 101 10.29 -2.82 1.29
N ARG A 102 10.88 -3.60 0.37
CA ARG A 102 11.08 -5.05 0.51
C ARG A 102 11.94 -5.39 1.72
N ARG A 103 13.08 -4.71 1.88
CA ARG A 103 13.99 -4.88 3.03
C ARG A 103 13.33 -4.49 4.35
N GLY A 104 12.53 -3.43 4.33
CA GLY A 104 11.81 -2.95 5.50
C GLY A 104 10.49 -3.68 5.80
N GLY A 105 10.14 -4.74 5.06
CA GLY A 105 8.87 -5.45 5.22
C GLY A 105 7.64 -4.56 5.03
N ARG A 106 7.73 -3.55 4.15
CA ARG A 106 6.69 -2.54 3.90
C ARG A 106 5.92 -2.74 2.59
N LEU A 107 5.98 -3.93 2.03
CA LEU A 107 5.14 -4.33 0.90
C LEU A 107 3.98 -5.17 1.44
N SER A 108 2.77 -4.91 0.97
CA SER A 108 1.64 -5.81 1.25
C SER A 108 1.91 -7.21 0.67
N ALA A 109 1.22 -8.23 1.18
CA ALA A 109 1.36 -9.60 0.67
C ALA A 109 0.94 -9.70 -0.80
N GLY A 110 -0.15 -9.03 -1.19
CA GLY A 110 -0.63 -8.99 -2.58
C GLY A 110 0.40 -8.33 -3.51
N LEU A 111 0.93 -7.18 -3.11
CA LEU A 111 1.91 -6.46 -3.91
C LEU A 111 3.23 -7.23 -4.03
N LEU A 112 3.67 -7.88 -2.95
CA LEU A 112 4.86 -8.72 -2.96
C LEU A 112 4.67 -9.91 -3.91
N ALA A 113 3.51 -10.58 -3.86
CA ALA A 113 3.20 -11.70 -4.75
C ALA A 113 3.13 -11.26 -6.22
N GLY A 114 2.44 -10.15 -6.50
CA GLY A 114 2.36 -9.55 -7.83
C GLY A 114 3.73 -9.14 -8.37
N LEU A 115 4.53 -8.46 -7.55
CA LEU A 115 5.90 -8.06 -7.89
C LEU A 115 6.79 -9.26 -8.18
N THR A 116 6.71 -10.31 -7.36
CA THR A 116 7.47 -11.55 -7.56
C THR A 116 7.13 -12.18 -8.91
N ARG A 117 5.84 -12.23 -9.25
CA ARG A 117 5.37 -12.73 -10.55
C ARG A 117 5.92 -11.86 -11.70
N SER A 118 5.78 -10.54 -11.61
CA SER A 118 6.28 -9.62 -12.64
C SER A 118 7.79 -9.72 -12.83
N VAL A 119 8.56 -9.90 -11.74
CA VAL A 119 10.01 -10.12 -11.78
C VAL A 119 10.34 -11.43 -12.48
N ARG A 120 9.70 -12.55 -12.11
CA ARG A 120 9.89 -13.86 -12.75
C ARG A 120 9.49 -13.86 -14.23
N GLU A 121 8.47 -13.10 -14.61
CA GLU A 121 8.07 -12.95 -16.00
C GLU A 121 9.04 -12.09 -16.80
N THR A 122 9.68 -11.11 -16.16
CA THR A 122 10.63 -10.18 -16.78
C THR A 122 12.01 -10.79 -16.94
N ILE A 123 12.42 -11.63 -15.99
CA ILE A 123 13.79 -12.08 -15.85
C ILE A 123 13.87 -13.59 -16.01
N ASP A 124 14.66 -14.03 -16.99
CA ASP A 124 14.95 -15.42 -17.21
C ASP A 124 16.01 -15.91 -16.20
N PHE A 125 15.53 -16.37 -15.04
CA PHE A 125 16.38 -16.93 -13.98
C PHE A 125 17.17 -18.17 -14.44
N ALA A 126 16.68 -18.92 -15.43
CA ALA A 126 17.40 -20.05 -15.99
C ALA A 126 18.57 -19.58 -16.87
N ALA A 127 18.38 -18.51 -17.66
CA ALA A 127 19.48 -17.87 -18.39
C ALA A 127 20.51 -17.25 -17.44
N LEU A 128 20.06 -16.59 -16.36
CA LEU A 128 20.92 -16.07 -15.29
C LEU A 128 21.80 -17.14 -14.66
N ARG A 129 21.23 -18.31 -14.36
CA ARG A 129 21.94 -19.42 -13.73
C ARG A 129 22.99 -20.04 -14.65
N ARG A 130 22.79 -19.98 -15.97
CA ARG A 130 23.77 -20.43 -16.97
C ARG A 130 24.89 -19.43 -17.21
N ALA A 131 24.68 -18.15 -16.88
CA ALA A 131 25.65 -17.09 -17.12
C ALA A 131 25.77 -16.15 -15.91
N PRO A 132 26.27 -16.61 -14.76
CA PRO A 132 26.44 -15.76 -13.58
C PRO A 132 27.41 -14.59 -13.84
N ALA A 133 28.38 -14.79 -14.74
CA ALA A 133 29.27 -13.74 -15.21
C ALA A 133 28.57 -12.64 -16.03
N ALA A 134 27.40 -12.90 -16.63
CA ALA A 134 26.62 -11.89 -17.36
C ALA A 134 26.09 -10.78 -16.45
N VAL A 135 25.85 -11.09 -15.17
CA VAL A 135 25.47 -10.13 -14.13
C VAL A 135 26.68 -9.32 -13.67
N ALA A 136 27.85 -9.97 -13.54
CA ALA A 136 29.09 -9.33 -13.14
C ALA A 136 29.74 -8.48 -14.24
N ALA A 137 29.51 -8.81 -15.51
CA ALA A 137 30.16 -8.19 -16.66
C ALA A 137 29.50 -6.88 -17.14
N LEU A 138 28.35 -6.49 -16.56
CA LEU A 138 27.68 -5.20 -16.81
C LEU A 138 27.49 -4.85 -18.30
N GLY A 139 27.34 -5.86 -19.16
CA GLY A 139 27.20 -5.67 -20.60
C GLY A 139 25.74 -5.58 -21.03
N GLY A 140 25.38 -4.57 -21.81
CA GLY A 140 24.02 -4.42 -22.36
C GLY A 140 23.53 -5.62 -23.20
N ALA A 141 24.45 -6.35 -23.85
CA ALA A 141 24.12 -7.57 -24.60
C ALA A 141 23.75 -8.76 -23.69
N ALA A 142 24.43 -8.88 -22.54
CA ALA A 142 24.15 -9.88 -21.51
C ALA A 142 22.82 -9.60 -20.79
N LEU A 143 22.51 -8.32 -20.55
CA LEU A 143 21.20 -7.92 -20.01
C LEU A 143 20.06 -8.25 -20.98
N LYS A 144 20.27 -8.11 -22.29
CA LYS A 144 19.23 -8.37 -23.31
C LYS A 144 18.83 -9.84 -23.42
N SER A 145 19.73 -10.78 -23.14
CA SER A 145 19.42 -12.23 -23.18
C SER A 145 18.70 -12.71 -21.91
N VAL A 146 18.89 -11.99 -20.80
CA VAL A 146 18.29 -12.32 -19.50
C VAL A 146 16.95 -11.59 -19.29
N VAL A 147 16.80 -10.40 -19.86
CA VAL A 147 15.65 -9.53 -19.62
C VAL A 147 14.71 -9.51 -20.81
N ARG A 148 13.46 -9.90 -20.57
CA ARG A 148 12.39 -9.83 -21.56
C ARG A 148 11.90 -8.39 -21.67
N ALA A 149 12.29 -7.72 -22.76
CA ALA A 149 12.08 -6.28 -22.95
C ALA A 149 10.60 -5.85 -22.85
N GLU A 150 9.67 -6.67 -23.33
CA GLU A 150 8.23 -6.41 -23.25
C GLU A 150 7.75 -6.35 -21.81
N ARG A 151 8.12 -7.36 -21.01
CA ARG A 151 7.75 -7.47 -19.59
C ARG A 151 8.47 -6.43 -18.73
N LEU A 152 9.70 -6.07 -19.10
CA LEU A 152 10.44 -4.98 -18.47
C LEU A 152 9.71 -3.64 -18.64
N ARG A 153 9.00 -3.40 -19.75
CA ARG A 153 8.20 -2.18 -19.93
C ARG A 153 7.02 -2.16 -18.96
N ASP A 154 6.33 -3.27 -18.78
CA ASP A 154 5.19 -3.36 -17.85
C ASP A 154 5.64 -3.16 -16.39
N LEU A 155 6.73 -3.84 -16.00
CA LEU A 155 7.36 -3.64 -14.70
C LEU A 155 7.85 -2.18 -14.56
N GLY A 156 8.48 -1.64 -15.60
CA GLY A 156 8.98 -0.27 -15.68
C GLY A 156 7.90 0.78 -15.52
N ARG A 157 6.67 0.54 -16.00
CA ARG A 157 5.52 1.43 -15.76
C ARG A 157 5.11 1.42 -14.29
N MET A 158 5.01 0.25 -13.66
CA MET A 158 4.70 0.16 -12.23
C MET A 158 5.77 0.84 -11.38
N LEU A 159 7.04 0.62 -11.72
CA LEU A 159 8.17 1.29 -11.08
C LEU A 159 8.11 2.81 -11.31
N GLY A 160 7.75 3.23 -12.52
CA GLY A 160 7.51 4.64 -12.84
C GLY A 160 6.42 5.27 -11.99
N ASP A 161 5.29 4.59 -11.80
CA ASP A 161 4.20 5.04 -10.94
C ASP A 161 4.66 5.21 -9.49
N VAL A 162 5.47 4.29 -8.97
CA VAL A 162 6.04 4.39 -7.61
C VAL A 162 7.04 5.54 -7.50
N GLY A 163 7.89 5.74 -8.51
CA GLY A 163 8.80 6.89 -8.55
C GLY A 163 8.07 8.23 -8.65
N THR A 164 6.97 8.30 -9.40
CA THR A 164 6.10 9.48 -9.45
C THR A 164 5.44 9.73 -8.10
N LEU A 165 4.94 8.68 -7.44
CA LEU A 165 4.38 8.76 -6.09
C LEU A 165 5.42 9.30 -5.10
N GLU A 166 6.66 8.82 -5.14
CA GLU A 166 7.76 9.37 -4.34
C GLU A 166 8.05 10.83 -4.65
N ALA A 167 8.19 11.17 -5.93
CA ALA A 167 8.53 12.52 -6.35
C ALA A 167 7.47 13.55 -5.94
N LYS A 168 6.19 13.14 -5.90
CA LYS A 168 5.05 14.04 -5.62
C LYS A 168 4.60 14.04 -4.15
N ALA A 169 4.64 12.89 -3.48
CA ALA A 169 4.13 12.74 -2.11
C ALA A 169 5.24 12.48 -1.05
N GLY A 170 6.45 12.16 -1.49
CA GLY A 170 7.60 11.86 -0.64
C GLY A 170 7.68 10.41 -0.17
N THR A 171 8.88 10.00 0.25
CA THR A 171 9.23 8.62 0.64
C THR A 171 8.32 8.03 1.72
N ARG A 172 7.93 8.82 2.73
CA ARG A 172 7.04 8.36 3.82
C ARG A 172 5.64 8.03 3.31
N ALA A 173 5.10 8.84 2.40
CA ALA A 173 3.80 8.59 1.81
C ALA A 173 3.85 7.35 0.91
N THR A 174 4.92 7.20 0.13
CA THR A 174 5.12 6.02 -0.70
C THR A 174 5.21 4.76 0.12
N LEU A 175 6.03 4.72 1.17
CA LEU A 175 6.16 3.52 2.02
C LEU A 175 4.85 3.15 2.72
N GLU A 176 4.04 4.14 3.12
CA GLU A 176 2.72 3.87 3.70
C GLU A 176 1.71 3.41 2.62
N GLY A 177 1.77 3.98 1.42
CA GLY A 177 0.96 3.56 0.29
C GLY A 177 1.29 2.13 -0.18
N LEU A 178 2.57 1.76 -0.23
CA LEU A 178 3.01 0.41 -0.62
C LEU A 178 2.62 -0.68 0.39
N ARG A 179 2.41 -0.31 1.66
CA ARG A 179 1.87 -1.23 2.67
C ARG A 179 0.39 -1.56 2.43
N LEU A 180 -0.34 -0.63 1.82
CA LEU A 180 -1.79 -0.73 1.59
C LEU A 180 -2.14 -1.23 0.18
N ALA A 181 -1.31 -0.91 -0.81
CA ALA A 181 -1.52 -1.33 -2.20
C ALA A 181 -1.42 -2.84 -2.35
N GLU A 182 -2.35 -3.51 -3.03
CA GLU A 182 -2.31 -4.95 -3.28
C GLU A 182 -1.77 -5.31 -4.68
N GLY A 183 -1.64 -4.33 -5.58
CA GLY A 183 -1.06 -4.58 -6.90
C GLY A 183 -0.71 -3.33 -7.69
N ALA A 184 -0.28 -3.54 -8.94
CA ALA A 184 0.16 -2.47 -9.86
C ALA A 184 -0.96 -1.44 -10.17
N GLY A 185 -2.22 -1.87 -10.14
CA GLY A 185 -3.36 -0.97 -10.28
C GLY A 185 -3.45 0.05 -9.14
N ASP A 186 -3.14 -0.36 -7.92
CA ASP A 186 -3.19 0.50 -6.74
C ASP A 186 -2.00 1.45 -6.71
N THR A 187 -0.80 1.02 -7.09
CA THR A 187 0.35 1.92 -7.22
C THR A 187 0.07 3.03 -8.22
N ARG A 188 -0.63 2.73 -9.33
CA ARG A 188 -1.08 3.73 -10.31
C ARG A 188 -2.12 4.70 -9.75
N ARG A 189 -3.08 4.20 -8.96
CA ARG A 189 -4.07 5.04 -8.27
C ARG A 189 -3.41 5.96 -7.25
N LEU A 190 -2.45 5.44 -6.50
CA LEU A 190 -1.65 6.21 -5.55
C LEU A 190 -0.81 7.28 -6.24
N ALA A 191 -0.18 6.96 -7.38
CA ALA A 191 0.55 7.94 -8.19
C ALA A 191 -0.36 9.09 -8.64
N ARG A 192 -1.56 8.78 -9.16
CA ARG A 192 -2.56 9.80 -9.54
C ARG A 192 -3.04 10.62 -8.35
N LEU A 193 -3.22 10.00 -7.19
CA LEU A 193 -3.57 10.71 -5.96
C LEU A 193 -2.45 11.67 -5.56
N ALA A 194 -1.19 11.25 -5.68
CA ALA A 194 -0.03 12.08 -5.42
C ALA A 194 0.13 13.22 -6.41
N GLU A 195 -0.19 13.01 -7.68
CA GLU A 195 -0.24 14.10 -8.67
C GLU A 195 -1.32 15.14 -8.31
N ALA A 196 -2.48 14.68 -7.83
CA ALA A 196 -3.60 15.57 -7.49
C ALA A 196 -3.45 16.27 -6.13
N LYS A 197 -2.83 15.63 -5.13
CA LYS A 197 -2.79 16.07 -3.73
C LYS A 197 -1.39 16.36 -3.19
N GLY A 198 -0.35 15.96 -3.92
CA GLY A 198 1.05 16.21 -3.60
C GLY A 198 1.39 15.80 -2.15
N PRO A 199 1.94 16.72 -1.33
CA PRO A 199 2.31 16.44 0.06
C PRO A 199 1.14 16.00 0.97
N GLN A 200 -0.11 16.36 0.64
CA GLN A 200 -1.28 15.99 1.44
C GLN A 200 -1.63 14.50 1.33
N THR A 201 -1.06 13.79 0.35
CA THR A 201 -1.26 12.34 0.14
C THR A 201 -0.94 11.54 1.40
N LEU A 202 0.11 11.90 2.14
CA LEU A 202 0.45 11.22 3.39
C LEU A 202 -0.65 11.36 4.45
N ALA A 203 -1.26 12.55 4.54
CA ALA A 203 -2.33 12.79 5.50
C ALA A 203 -3.58 11.98 5.14
N LEU A 204 -3.92 11.89 3.85
CA LEU A 204 -5.01 11.06 3.33
C LEU A 204 -4.77 9.57 3.56
N LEU A 205 -3.55 9.08 3.33
CA LEU A 205 -3.20 7.68 3.61
C LEU A 205 -3.29 7.36 5.11
N LYS A 206 -2.82 8.26 5.97
CA LYS A 206 -2.95 8.10 7.43
C LYS A 206 -4.39 8.18 7.92
N SER A 207 -5.21 9.03 7.32
CA SER A 207 -6.62 9.14 7.67
C SER A 207 -7.42 7.94 7.19
N LEU A 208 -7.01 7.25 6.12
CA LEU A 208 -7.60 5.97 5.73
C LEU A 208 -7.29 4.86 6.74
N GLY A 209 -6.03 4.77 7.20
CA GLY A 209 -5.66 3.80 8.24
C GLY A 209 -6.33 4.05 9.60
N ARG A 210 -6.41 5.31 10.05
CA ARG A 210 -7.12 5.69 11.29
C ARG A 210 -8.64 5.74 11.12
N GLY A 211 -9.10 6.04 9.92
CA GLY A 211 -10.50 6.21 9.56
C GLY A 211 -11.27 4.91 9.55
N ALA A 212 -10.65 3.78 9.20
CA ALA A 212 -11.29 2.46 9.32
C ALA A 212 -11.81 2.18 10.75
N PHE A 213 -11.03 2.54 11.77
CA PHE A 213 -11.45 2.42 13.17
C PHE A 213 -12.50 3.47 13.56
N ALA A 214 -12.36 4.71 13.09
CA ALA A 214 -13.35 5.77 13.34
C ALA A 214 -14.71 5.48 12.69
N ILE A 215 -14.72 4.92 11.48
CA ILE A 215 -15.93 4.49 10.76
C ILE A 215 -16.59 3.33 11.50
N THR A 216 -15.80 2.35 11.96
CA THR A 216 -16.32 1.24 12.78
C THR A 216 -16.95 1.76 14.07
N GLY A 217 -16.28 2.69 14.77
CA GLY A 217 -16.82 3.35 15.96
C GLY A 217 -18.09 4.16 15.66
N ALA A 218 -18.15 4.85 14.53
CA ALA A 218 -19.32 5.63 14.11
C ALA A 218 -20.52 4.74 13.76
N VAL A 219 -20.30 3.61 13.06
CA VAL A 219 -21.35 2.63 12.74
C VAL A 219 -21.89 1.97 14.00
N LEU A 220 -21.02 1.57 14.93
CA LEU A 220 -21.43 1.03 16.23
C LEU A 220 -22.18 2.07 17.07
N GLY A 221 -21.71 3.32 17.06
CA GLY A 221 -22.41 4.44 17.68
C GLY A 221 -23.81 4.62 17.09
N LEU A 222 -23.94 4.65 15.76
CA LEU A 222 -25.23 4.78 15.08
C LEU A 222 -26.16 3.60 15.41
N LEU A 223 -25.63 2.39 15.48
CA LEU A 223 -26.37 1.20 15.88
C LEU A 223 -26.87 1.34 17.33
N TRP A 224 -26.01 1.80 18.25
CA TRP A 224 -26.37 2.02 19.65
C TRP A 224 -27.46 3.09 19.81
N TRP A 225 -27.31 4.20 19.09
CA TRP A 225 -28.35 5.25 19.02
C TRP A 225 -29.66 4.72 18.43
N GLY A 226 -29.60 3.85 17.42
CA GLY A 226 -30.78 3.19 16.85
C GLY A 226 -31.51 2.31 17.87
N VAL A 227 -30.77 1.50 18.65
CA VAL A 227 -31.35 0.70 19.74
C VAL A 227 -31.95 1.61 20.82
N GLY A 228 -31.25 2.66 21.21
CA GLY A 228 -31.76 3.66 22.16
C GLY A 228 -33.05 4.31 21.68
N ALA A 229 -33.11 4.72 20.41
CA ALA A 229 -34.30 5.30 19.80
C ALA A 229 -35.49 4.31 19.80
N LEU A 230 -35.24 3.03 19.52
CA LEU A 230 -36.26 1.99 19.55
C LEU A 230 -36.81 1.78 20.96
N VAL A 231 -35.94 1.72 21.98
CA VAL A 231 -36.35 1.61 23.39
C VAL A 231 -37.19 2.81 23.82
N TRP A 232 -36.78 4.02 23.43
CA TRP A 232 -37.55 5.24 23.68
C TRP A 232 -38.92 5.22 22.99
N LEU A 233 -38.99 4.77 21.74
CA LEU A 233 -40.25 4.65 20.99
C LEU A 233 -41.22 3.69 21.68
N VAL A 234 -40.74 2.49 22.06
CA VAL A 234 -41.55 1.50 22.79
C VAL A 234 -42.02 2.07 24.14
N GLY A 235 -41.13 2.76 24.86
CA GLY A 235 -41.47 3.44 26.10
C GLY A 235 -42.56 4.49 25.93
N ALA A 236 -42.47 5.33 24.89
CA ALA A 236 -43.47 6.35 24.58
C ALA A 236 -44.84 5.76 24.21
N ILE A 237 -44.86 4.66 23.45
CA ILE A 237 -46.11 3.94 23.12
C ILE A 237 -46.74 3.37 24.40
N ALA A 238 -45.92 2.78 25.28
CA ALA A 238 -46.40 2.19 26.53
C ALA A 238 -46.97 3.26 27.48
N THR A 239 -46.31 4.42 27.62
CA THR A 239 -46.80 5.52 28.46
C THR A 239 -48.06 6.17 27.91
N PHE A 240 -48.16 6.34 26.58
CA PHE A 240 -49.37 6.83 25.94
C PHE A 240 -50.55 5.87 26.15
N ASN A 241 -50.34 4.57 25.94
CA ASN A 241 -51.37 3.55 26.21
C ASN A 241 -51.79 3.55 27.68
N ALA A 242 -50.84 3.62 28.62
CA ALA A 242 -51.12 3.70 30.04
C ALA A 242 -51.94 4.96 30.40
N LEU A 243 -51.65 6.10 29.78
CA LEU A 243 -52.39 7.34 29.97
C LEU A 243 -53.85 7.21 29.46
N CYS A 244 -54.05 6.66 28.27
CA CYS A 244 -55.40 6.39 27.74
C CYS A 244 -56.21 5.49 28.67
N VAL A 245 -55.61 4.40 29.16
CA VAL A 245 -56.27 3.48 30.11
C VAL A 245 -56.56 4.17 31.44
N ALA A 246 -55.66 5.01 31.94
CA ALA A 246 -55.84 5.77 33.18
C ALA A 246 -56.98 6.79 33.08
N LEU A 247 -57.17 7.43 31.94
CA LEU A 247 -58.27 8.38 31.70
C LEU A 247 -59.65 7.71 31.57
N VAL A 248 -59.71 6.49 31.02
CA VAL A 248 -60.98 5.75 30.83
C VAL A 248 -61.43 5.03 32.11
N ARG A 249 -60.50 4.55 32.94
CA ARG A 249 -60.79 3.81 34.19
C ARG A 249 -61.77 4.52 35.16
N PRO A 250 -61.69 5.84 35.42
CA PRO A 250 -62.62 6.56 36.29
C PRO A 250 -64.06 6.61 35.75
N LEU A 251 -64.22 6.70 34.43
CA LEU A 251 -65.52 6.77 33.78
C LEU A 251 -66.29 5.45 33.91
N TRP A 252 -65.61 4.32 33.79
CA TRP A 252 -66.21 3.00 34.03
C TRP A 252 -66.54 2.74 35.50
N ARG A 253 -65.75 3.26 36.45
CA ARG A 253 -66.04 3.14 37.88
C ARG A 253 -67.27 3.94 38.30
N ARG A 254 -67.52 5.11 37.71
CA ARG A 254 -68.72 5.92 37.97
C ARG A 254 -70.02 5.25 37.49
N SER A 255 -69.99 4.52 36.39
CA SER A 255 -71.16 3.80 35.86
C SER A 255 -71.61 2.63 36.76
N ARG A 256 -70.66 1.90 37.36
CA ARG A 256 -70.97 0.77 38.28
C ARG A 256 -71.46 1.22 39.66
N GLY A 257 -71.18 2.45 40.08
CA GLY A 257 -71.67 3.01 41.35
C GLY A 257 -73.17 3.35 41.37
N ARG A 258 -73.82 3.44 40.20
CA ARG A 258 -75.26 3.75 40.07
C ARG A 258 -76.20 2.54 40.12
N ARG A 259 -75.67 1.31 40.17
CA ARG A 259 -76.46 0.06 40.26
C ARG A 259 -76.33 -0.61 41.64
N ARG A 260 -76.53 0.13 42.72
CA ARG A 260 -76.86 -0.47 44.02
C ARG A 260 -78.36 -0.24 44.26
N PRO A 261 -79.20 -1.28 44.25
CA PRO A 261 -80.59 -1.13 44.68
C PRO A 261 -80.60 -0.64 46.12
N SER A 262 -81.40 0.37 46.42
CA SER A 262 -81.69 0.79 47.78
C SER A 262 -82.35 -0.38 48.51
N VAL A 263 -81.59 -1.02 49.40
CA VAL A 263 -82.16 -1.96 50.38
C VAL A 263 -83.03 -1.14 51.32
N GLN A 264 -84.34 -1.13 51.07
CA GLN A 264 -85.35 -0.62 52.00
C GLN A 264 -85.25 -1.44 53.29
N ARG A 265 -84.93 -0.79 54.41
CA ARG A 265 -85.05 -1.39 55.74
C ARG A 265 -86.53 -1.34 56.14
N PRO A 266 -87.15 -2.43 56.62
CA PRO A 266 -88.53 -2.40 57.09
C PRO A 266 -88.64 -1.54 58.37
N THR A 267 -89.68 -0.72 58.43
CA THR A 267 -90.06 0.09 59.59
C THR A 267 -90.64 -0.79 60.71
N PRO A 268 -90.23 -0.62 61.97
CA PRO A 268 -90.90 -1.29 63.07
C PRO A 268 -92.22 -0.57 63.38
N ARG A 269 -93.33 -1.30 63.24
CA ARG A 269 -94.61 -0.98 63.89
C ARG A 269 -94.47 -1.21 65.40
N ALA A 270 -94.67 -0.17 66.19
CA ALA A 270 -95.04 -0.25 67.61
C ALA A 270 -96.37 0.52 67.71
N ILE A 271 -97.53 -0.14 67.77
CA ILE A 271 -98.21 -0.72 68.96
C ILE A 271 -98.43 0.33 70.06
N HIS A 272 -99.72 0.56 70.32
CA HIS A 272 -100.39 1.47 71.23
C HIS A 272 -99.98 1.42 72.71
N SER A 273 -100.07 2.59 73.36
CA SER A 273 -100.51 2.84 74.76
C SER A 273 -100.52 4.38 74.93
N VAL A 274 -101.52 5.12 75.41
CA VAL A 274 -102.78 4.98 76.15
C VAL A 274 -103.66 6.14 75.68
#